data_AF-A0A0H5DS43-F1
#
_entry.id   AF-A0A0H5DS43-F1
#
_cell.length_a   1.000
_cell.length_b   1.000
_cell.length_c   1.000
_cell.angle_alpha   90.00
_cell.angle_beta   90.00
_cell.angle_gamma   90.00
#
_symmetry.space_group_name_H-M   'P 1'
#
loop_
_entity.id
_entity.type
_entity.pdbx_description
1 polymer ?
#
loop_
_entity_poly.entity_id
_entity_poly.type
_entity_poly.pdbx_seq_one_letter_code
_entity_poly.pdbx_strand_id
1 'polypeptide(L)'
;MSLNAFILMILLPFTLKAFSLQAEEKSPKYLAKTPISRPAEEEISNPKGELFPETETAGYLLDDPVMKFTLERLFNDSSATLTPEYIQSLGFTFLNQMGLHVLVAKHPGMHGYVFKFFQYNVFPGIDWRYWIQRVEGAKLIKEGIRQFGYEKLFKVPRKWLFKTPCLQVIEGRTYPSFILIAEDMRLVPFEENQKLWRKKTTEATLIALHKMIKTYGLRDCARITNVPWCKDGKIAFVDTETFHSTSLNYHPLVEFLSRKNKIRWEHIVHAGGDPMSPP
;
A
#
# COMPACT_ATOMS: atom_id res chain seq x y z
N MET A 1 13.65 -56.26 -16.60
CA MET A 1 15.01 -56.03 -16.06
C MET A 1 15.87 -55.53 -17.20
N SER A 2 16.55 -54.37 -17.02
CA SER A 2 17.94 -54.06 -17.46
C SER A 2 18.31 -54.34 -18.94
N LEU A 3 18.96 -53.48 -19.73
CA LEU A 3 19.72 -52.25 -19.52
C LEU A 3 19.93 -51.63 -20.92
N ASN A 4 19.92 -50.30 -21.01
CA ASN A 4 20.44 -49.57 -22.16
C ASN A 4 21.97 -49.54 -22.14
N ALA A 5 22.60 -49.58 -23.30
CA ALA A 5 23.99 -49.20 -23.47
C ALA A 5 24.25 -48.57 -24.86
N PHE A 6 25.09 -47.54 -24.87
CA PHE A 6 25.80 -46.88 -25.99
C PHE A 6 24.96 -46.01 -26.95
N ILE A 7 25.06 -44.67 -26.92
CA ILE A 7 26.15 -43.78 -27.39
C ILE A 7 26.55 -44.03 -28.85
N LEU A 8 26.12 -43.12 -29.74
CA LEU A 8 27.00 -42.60 -30.80
C LEU A 8 26.53 -41.21 -31.26
N MET A 9 27.46 -40.25 -31.20
CA MET A 9 27.36 -38.89 -31.74
C MET A 9 27.18 -38.89 -33.26
N ILE A 10 26.27 -38.06 -33.77
CA ILE A 10 26.43 -37.41 -35.07
C ILE A 10 26.09 -35.93 -34.90
N LEU A 11 27.12 -35.10 -35.09
CA LEU A 11 27.04 -33.65 -35.22
C LEU A 11 26.41 -33.31 -36.58
N LEU A 12 25.32 -32.54 -36.56
CA LEU A 12 24.78 -31.85 -37.74
C LEU A 12 24.62 -30.35 -37.43
N PRO A 13 24.95 -29.45 -38.37
CA PRO A 13 24.92 -28.02 -38.14
C PRO A 13 23.49 -27.50 -38.31
N PHE A 14 22.87 -27.07 -37.21
CA PHE A 14 21.64 -26.28 -37.31
C PHE A 14 22.00 -24.84 -37.64
N THR A 15 21.67 -24.45 -38.86
CA THR A 15 21.65 -23.08 -39.34
C THR A 15 20.63 -22.28 -38.53
N LEU A 16 21.12 -21.33 -37.72
CA LEU A 16 20.32 -20.31 -37.06
C LEU A 16 19.75 -19.37 -38.12
N LYS A 17 18.52 -19.63 -38.56
CA LYS A 17 17.71 -18.65 -39.27
C LYS A 17 17.19 -17.66 -38.22
N ALA A 18 17.81 -16.50 -38.16
CA ALA A 18 17.34 -15.36 -37.37
C ALA A 18 15.95 -14.94 -37.84
N PHE A 19 14.91 -15.34 -37.11
CA PHE A 19 13.59 -14.72 -37.20
C PHE A 19 13.60 -13.51 -36.25
N SER A 20 13.86 -12.35 -36.85
CA SER A 20 13.57 -11.05 -36.24
C SER A 20 12.06 -10.87 -36.14
N LEU A 21 11.47 -11.29 -35.03
CA LEU A 21 10.16 -10.84 -34.59
C LEU A 21 10.38 -9.62 -33.68
N GLN A 22 10.38 -8.43 -34.30
CA GLN A 22 10.13 -7.18 -33.58
C GLN A 22 8.66 -7.21 -33.13
N ALA A 23 8.41 -7.79 -31.97
CA ALA A 23 7.21 -7.46 -31.21
C ALA A 23 7.47 -6.10 -30.56
N GLU A 24 6.87 -5.04 -31.10
CA GLU A 24 6.73 -3.77 -30.39
C GLU A 24 5.91 -4.02 -29.12
N GLU A 25 6.60 -4.27 -28.00
CA GLU A 25 6.02 -4.03 -26.69
C GLU A 25 5.74 -2.53 -26.56
N LYS A 26 4.52 -2.14 -26.93
CA LYS A 26 3.95 -0.86 -26.52
C LYS A 26 3.72 -0.93 -25.01
N SER A 27 4.77 -0.61 -24.26
CA SER A 27 4.63 -0.23 -22.86
C SER A 27 3.58 0.90 -22.80
N PRO A 28 2.63 0.85 -21.85
CA PRO A 28 1.72 1.97 -21.68
C PRO A 28 2.56 3.19 -21.33
N LYS A 29 2.60 4.17 -22.24
CA LYS A 29 3.13 5.49 -21.98
C LYS A 29 2.34 6.07 -20.81
N TYR A 30 2.88 5.92 -19.60
CA TYR A 30 2.47 6.74 -18.47
C TYR A 30 2.80 8.17 -18.87
N LEU A 31 1.79 8.89 -19.35
CA LEU A 31 1.83 10.34 -19.46
C LEU A 31 2.31 10.85 -18.11
N ALA A 32 3.50 11.46 -18.09
CA ALA A 32 3.98 12.23 -16.97
C ALA A 32 2.87 13.25 -16.65
N LYS A 33 2.09 12.97 -15.60
CA LYS A 33 1.08 13.90 -15.14
C LYS A 33 1.83 15.14 -14.69
N THR A 34 1.49 16.27 -15.30
CA THR A 34 1.74 17.60 -14.76
C THR A 34 1.50 17.55 -13.25
N PRO A 35 2.41 18.07 -12.41
CA PRO A 35 2.23 18.02 -10.96
C PRO A 35 0.86 18.60 -10.64
N ILE A 36 -0.03 17.73 -10.16
CA ILE A 36 -1.33 18.15 -9.65
C ILE A 36 -0.97 19.02 -8.45
N SER A 37 -1.16 20.34 -8.60
CA SER A 37 -1.07 21.29 -7.51
C SER A 37 -1.94 20.76 -6.38
N ARG A 38 -1.31 20.28 -5.31
CA ARG A 38 -2.02 19.90 -4.11
C ARG A 38 -2.79 21.13 -3.63
N PRO A 39 -4.07 21.01 -3.22
CA PRO A 39 -4.70 22.07 -2.47
C PRO A 39 -3.79 22.34 -1.27
N ALA A 40 -3.50 23.62 -1.03
CA ALA A 40 -2.62 24.09 0.04
C ALA A 40 -2.86 23.24 1.28
N GLU A 41 -1.92 22.34 1.57
CA GLU A 41 -1.79 21.78 2.90
C GLU A 41 -1.68 23.01 3.78
N GLU A 42 -2.59 23.17 4.75
CA GLU A 42 -2.38 24.14 5.81
C GLU A 42 -0.96 23.91 6.30
N GLU A 43 -0.06 24.82 5.92
CA GLU A 43 1.24 24.93 6.55
C GLU A 43 0.91 24.98 8.03
N ILE A 44 1.23 23.88 8.72
CA ILE A 44 1.35 23.89 10.17
C ILE A 44 2.48 24.87 10.42
N SER A 45 2.08 26.14 10.50
CA SER A 45 2.88 27.32 10.73
C SER A 45 3.35 27.25 12.17
N ASN A 46 4.32 26.36 12.41
CA ASN A 46 5.12 26.39 13.60
C ASN A 46 6.52 26.83 13.18
N PRO A 47 6.79 28.15 13.09
CA PRO A 47 7.96 28.67 12.40
C PRO A 47 9.28 28.36 13.14
N LYS A 48 9.20 27.87 14.39
CA LYS A 48 10.33 27.50 15.27
C LYS A 48 9.97 26.42 16.31
N GLY A 49 8.95 25.61 16.04
CA GLY A 49 8.51 24.59 17.01
C GLY A 49 9.53 23.47 17.14
N GLU A 50 10.06 23.27 18.33
CA GLU A 50 10.77 22.03 18.64
C GLU A 50 9.87 20.84 18.29
N LEU A 51 10.40 19.93 17.48
CA LEU A 51 9.72 18.70 17.10
C LEU A 51 10.03 17.66 18.18
N PHE A 52 8.97 17.10 18.79
CA PHE A 52 9.08 16.09 19.85
C PHE A 52 8.53 14.75 19.35
N PRO A 53 9.22 14.08 18.40
CA PRO A 53 8.75 12.83 17.83
C PRO A 53 8.53 11.76 18.90
N GLU A 54 9.31 11.75 19.98
CA GLU A 54 9.14 10.80 21.10
C GLU A 54 7.76 10.90 21.73
N THR A 55 7.28 12.11 22.01
CA THR A 55 5.98 12.35 22.63
C THR A 55 4.85 12.05 21.64
N GLU A 56 4.97 12.48 20.39
CA GLU A 56 3.94 12.27 19.36
C GLU A 56 3.79 10.78 18.99
N THR A 57 4.88 10.01 19.00
CA THR A 57 4.88 8.61 18.51
C THR A 57 4.66 7.56 19.58
N ALA A 58 4.80 7.89 20.87
CA ALA A 58 4.76 6.94 21.98
C ALA A 58 3.54 5.98 21.94
N GLY A 59 2.35 6.49 21.63
CA GLY A 59 1.10 5.71 21.55
C GLY A 59 0.94 4.83 20.31
N TYR A 60 1.95 4.81 19.42
CA TYR A 60 1.92 4.13 18.13
C TYR A 60 3.10 3.17 17.94
N LEU A 61 4.04 3.13 18.88
CA LEU A 61 5.21 2.27 18.81
C LEU A 61 4.83 0.78 18.83
N LEU A 62 5.66 -0.03 18.19
CA LEU A 62 5.57 -1.49 18.19
C LEU A 62 5.61 -2.03 19.63
N ASP A 63 4.58 -2.80 20.00
CA ASP A 63 4.37 -3.39 21.32
C ASP A 63 4.85 -4.84 21.45
N ASP A 64 5.34 -5.44 20.35
CA ASP A 64 5.95 -6.78 20.34
C ASP A 64 7.44 -6.71 20.70
N PRO A 65 7.86 -7.20 21.89
CA PRO A 65 9.24 -7.11 22.34
C PRO A 65 10.22 -7.95 21.51
N VAL A 66 9.78 -9.09 20.96
CA VAL A 66 10.63 -9.97 20.15
C VAL A 66 10.88 -9.34 18.79
N MET A 67 9.82 -8.81 18.17
CA MET A 67 9.94 -8.10 16.90
C MET A 67 10.77 -6.82 17.05
N LYS A 68 10.54 -6.06 18.13
CA LYS A 68 11.33 -4.86 18.45
C LYS A 68 12.82 -5.19 18.59
N PHE A 69 13.17 -6.19 19.40
CA PHE A 69 14.57 -6.61 19.57
C PHE A 69 15.20 -7.07 18.24
N THR A 70 14.46 -7.79 17.40
CA THR A 70 14.95 -8.24 16.10
C THR A 70 15.24 -7.05 15.17
N LEU A 71 14.35 -6.07 15.13
CA LEU A 71 14.53 -4.86 14.34
C LEU A 71 15.67 -3.98 14.86
N GLU A 72 15.81 -3.84 16.18
CA GLU A 72 16.94 -3.12 16.80
C GLU A 72 18.28 -3.76 16.41
N ARG A 73 18.35 -5.09 16.33
CA ARG A 73 19.54 -5.80 15.87
C ARG A 73 19.82 -5.61 14.38
N LEU A 74 18.78 -5.62 13.55
CA LEU A 74 18.92 -5.43 12.10
C LEU A 74 19.37 -4.01 11.76
N PHE A 75 18.76 -3.01 12.40
CA PHE A 75 19.07 -1.60 12.14
C PHE A 75 20.13 -1.06 13.10
N ASN A 76 21.04 -1.86 13.63
CA ASN A 76 21.95 -1.43 14.70
C ASN A 76 22.99 -0.36 14.29
N ASP A 77 23.18 -0.13 12.99
CA ASP A 77 24.06 0.91 12.47
C ASP A 77 23.34 2.27 12.42
N SER A 78 23.63 3.12 13.41
CA SER A 78 23.09 4.48 13.48
C SER A 78 23.69 5.44 12.45
N SER A 79 24.82 5.08 11.83
CA SER A 79 25.43 5.86 10.75
C SER A 79 24.81 5.56 9.39
N ALA A 80 24.10 4.44 9.27
CA ALA A 80 23.43 4.06 8.04
C ALA A 80 22.25 4.98 7.73
N THR A 81 22.04 5.20 6.43
CA THR A 81 20.85 5.85 5.88
C THR A 81 19.92 4.77 5.34
N LEU A 82 18.61 4.94 5.49
CA LEU A 82 17.59 4.01 4.96
C LEU A 82 17.45 4.09 3.42
N THR A 83 18.53 3.79 2.69
CA THR A 83 18.48 3.65 1.23
C THR A 83 17.90 2.28 0.84
N PRO A 84 17.37 2.14 -0.39
CA PRO A 84 16.92 0.84 -0.89
C PRO A 84 17.97 -0.26 -0.75
N GLU A 85 19.23 0.05 -1.04
CA GLU A 85 20.36 -0.89 -1.02
C GLU A 85 20.67 -1.34 0.40
N TYR A 86 20.67 -0.42 1.38
CA TYR A 86 20.84 -0.77 2.79
C TYR A 86 19.68 -1.64 3.29
N ILE A 87 18.44 -1.28 2.96
CA ILE A 87 17.27 -2.09 3.34
C ILE A 87 17.37 -3.51 2.75
N GLN A 88 17.81 -3.65 1.50
CA GLN A 88 18.01 -4.97 0.87
C GLN A 88 19.16 -5.76 1.51
N SER A 89 20.26 -5.10 1.89
CA SER A 89 21.38 -5.79 2.56
C SER A 89 21.00 -6.37 3.92
N LEU A 90 19.97 -5.80 4.57
CA LEU A 90 19.33 -6.35 5.77
C LEU A 90 18.38 -7.52 5.50
N GLY A 91 18.29 -8.01 4.26
CA GLY A 91 17.47 -9.17 3.88
C GLY A 91 16.02 -8.85 3.52
N PHE A 92 15.63 -7.58 3.42
CA PHE A 92 14.30 -7.20 2.95
C PHE A 92 14.17 -7.37 1.44
N THR A 93 13.00 -7.84 1.00
CA THR A 93 12.61 -7.91 -0.41
C THR A 93 11.48 -6.93 -0.69
N PHE A 94 11.67 -6.02 -1.64
CA PHE A 94 10.65 -5.06 -2.05
C PHE A 94 9.52 -5.73 -2.83
N LEU A 95 8.28 -5.34 -2.53
CA LEU A 95 7.07 -5.82 -3.19
C LEU A 95 6.62 -4.91 -4.35
N ASN A 96 7.06 -3.65 -4.36
CA ASN A 96 6.75 -2.65 -5.37
C ASN A 96 8.02 -2.18 -6.11
N GLN A 97 7.84 -1.74 -7.36
CA GLN A 97 8.91 -1.15 -8.18
C GLN A 97 9.10 0.36 -7.90
N MET A 98 10.26 0.86 -8.29
CA MET A 98 10.79 2.21 -8.08
C MET A 98 9.87 3.33 -8.61
N GLY A 99 9.82 4.48 -7.91
CA GLY A 99 9.09 5.70 -8.33
C GLY A 99 8.02 6.20 -7.35
N LEU A 100 7.78 5.49 -6.24
CA LEU A 100 6.89 5.92 -5.16
C LEU A 100 7.70 6.45 -3.98
N HIS A 101 7.19 7.48 -3.29
CA HIS A 101 7.82 7.98 -2.06
C HIS A 101 7.93 6.92 -0.95
N VAL A 102 7.15 5.83 -1.04
CA VAL A 102 7.10 4.74 -0.06
C VAL A 102 7.52 3.42 -0.69
N LEU A 103 8.58 2.83 -0.14
CA LEU A 103 8.99 1.46 -0.42
C LEU A 103 8.20 0.51 0.47
N VAL A 104 7.68 -0.58 -0.08
CA VAL A 104 6.98 -1.63 0.67
C VAL A 104 7.78 -2.91 0.56
N ALA A 105 8.17 -3.49 1.70
CA ALA A 105 9.03 -4.68 1.73
C ALA A 105 8.50 -5.76 2.67
N LYS A 106 9.04 -6.98 2.49
CA LYS A 106 8.91 -8.11 3.43
C LYS A 106 10.29 -8.60 3.84
N HIS A 107 10.37 -9.17 5.03
CA HIS A 107 11.56 -9.86 5.50
C HIS A 107 11.23 -11.35 5.71
N PRO A 108 12.05 -12.30 5.20
CA PRO A 108 11.75 -13.73 5.28
C PRO A 108 11.66 -14.24 6.72
N GLY A 109 12.40 -13.63 7.66
CA GLY A 109 12.33 -13.97 9.09
C GLY A 109 11.18 -13.31 9.88
N MET A 110 10.33 -12.48 9.24
CA MET A 110 9.25 -11.73 9.90
C MET A 110 7.91 -11.99 9.21
N HIS A 111 7.47 -13.24 9.25
CA HIS A 111 6.23 -13.67 8.62
C HIS A 111 5.02 -12.94 9.19
N GLY A 112 4.05 -12.63 8.34
CA GLY A 112 2.82 -11.96 8.76
C GLY A 112 2.92 -10.42 8.82
N TYR A 113 4.05 -9.84 8.43
CA TYR A 113 4.26 -8.40 8.42
C TYR A 113 4.72 -7.87 7.05
N VAL A 114 4.40 -6.60 6.82
CA VAL A 114 4.95 -5.76 5.75
C VAL A 114 5.53 -4.49 6.35
N PHE A 115 6.60 -4.00 5.75
CA PHE A 115 7.38 -2.86 6.23
C PHE A 115 7.33 -1.76 5.19
N LYS A 116 7.05 -0.53 5.62
CA LYS A 116 7.01 0.64 4.75
C LYS A 116 8.06 1.65 5.17
N PHE A 117 8.83 2.11 4.19
CA PHE A 117 9.94 3.04 4.35
C PHE A 117 9.69 4.24 3.45
N PHE A 118 9.94 5.45 3.94
CA PHE A 118 10.07 6.59 3.03
C PHE A 118 11.40 6.52 2.31
N GLN A 119 11.40 6.86 1.03
CA GLN A 119 12.64 6.95 0.26
C GLN A 119 13.45 8.16 0.71
N TYR A 120 14.71 7.89 1.07
CA TYR A 120 15.69 8.91 1.41
C TYR A 120 15.82 9.94 0.27
N ASN A 121 15.84 11.24 0.62
CA ASN A 121 15.92 12.38 -0.31
C ASN A 121 14.78 12.53 -1.33
N VAL A 122 13.72 11.72 -1.27
CA VAL A 122 12.56 11.82 -2.16
C VAL A 122 11.32 12.31 -1.42
N PHE A 123 11.26 12.11 -0.10
CA PHE A 123 10.15 12.58 0.73
C PHE A 123 10.49 13.92 1.40
N PRO A 124 9.77 15.02 1.08
CA PRO A 124 10.08 16.34 1.63
C PRO A 124 9.46 16.60 3.01
N GLY A 125 8.72 15.64 3.58
CA GLY A 125 7.92 15.84 4.79
C GLY A 125 8.48 15.18 6.04
N ILE A 126 7.86 15.49 7.18
CA ILE A 126 8.12 14.86 8.47
C ILE A 126 7.52 13.45 8.49
N ASP A 127 8.35 12.43 8.31
CA ASP A 127 7.92 11.03 8.09
C ASP A 127 6.93 10.51 9.15
N TRP A 128 7.20 10.71 10.44
CA TRP A 128 6.42 10.07 11.51
C TRP A 128 4.98 10.54 11.57
N ARG A 129 4.69 11.80 11.21
CA ARG A 129 3.31 12.32 11.24
C ARG A 129 2.44 11.65 10.19
N TYR A 130 2.97 11.44 8.99
CA TYR A 130 2.27 10.69 7.94
C TYR A 130 2.12 9.21 8.30
N TRP A 131 3.02 8.65 9.10
CA TRP A 131 2.85 7.31 9.64
C TRP A 131 1.81 7.24 10.76
N ILE A 132 1.80 8.20 11.69
CA ILE A 132 0.77 8.33 12.73
C ILE A 132 -0.61 8.38 12.08
N GLN A 133 -0.81 9.25 11.08
CA GLN A 133 -2.08 9.33 10.33
C GLN A 133 -2.51 7.98 9.78
N ARG A 134 -1.59 7.20 9.21
CA ARG A 134 -1.91 5.84 8.72
C ARG A 134 -2.32 4.90 9.85
N VAL A 135 -1.69 4.96 11.02
CA VAL A 135 -2.08 4.15 12.18
C VAL A 135 -3.46 4.56 12.69
N GLU A 136 -3.73 5.86 12.79
CA GLU A 136 -5.03 6.41 13.22
C GLU A 136 -6.16 6.06 12.27
N GLY A 137 -5.97 6.28 10.97
CA GLY A 137 -6.96 5.89 9.96
C GLY A 137 -7.22 4.39 9.98
N ALA A 138 -6.22 3.56 10.30
CA ALA A 138 -6.43 2.12 10.47
C ALA A 138 -7.32 1.79 11.68
N LYS A 139 -7.11 2.47 12.82
CA LYS A 139 -7.94 2.34 14.02
C LYS A 139 -9.38 2.79 13.73
N LEU A 140 -9.54 3.94 13.06
CA LEU A 140 -10.83 4.50 12.66
C LEU A 140 -11.61 3.55 11.75
N ILE A 141 -10.97 3.05 10.69
CA ILE A 141 -11.59 2.10 9.76
C ILE A 141 -11.96 0.80 10.48
N LYS A 142 -11.10 0.29 11.38
CA LYS A 142 -11.37 -0.93 12.14
C LYS A 142 -12.65 -0.79 12.97
N GLU A 143 -12.78 0.34 13.64
CA GLU A 143 -13.97 0.65 14.43
C GLU A 143 -15.22 0.79 13.55
N GLY A 144 -15.11 1.47 12.39
CA GLY A 144 -16.23 1.58 11.45
C GLY A 144 -16.69 0.25 10.86
N ILE A 145 -15.76 -0.65 10.55
CA ILE A 145 -16.08 -2.01 10.11
C ILE A 145 -16.91 -2.73 11.18
N ARG A 146 -16.56 -2.58 12.46
CA ARG A 146 -17.27 -3.17 13.58
C ARG A 146 -18.64 -2.53 13.80
N GLN A 147 -18.68 -1.19 13.84
CA GLN A 147 -19.89 -0.42 14.08
C GLN A 147 -20.98 -0.70 13.04
N PHE A 148 -20.60 -0.95 11.78
CA PHE A 148 -21.54 -1.26 10.70
C PHE A 148 -21.76 -2.76 10.45
N GLY A 149 -21.11 -3.65 11.19
CA GLY A 149 -21.25 -5.10 11.00
C GLY A 149 -20.66 -5.63 9.69
N TYR A 150 -19.59 -5.00 9.19
CA TYR A 150 -18.97 -5.31 7.90
C TYR A 150 -17.76 -6.25 8.00
N GLU A 151 -17.53 -6.93 9.12
CA GLU A 151 -16.38 -7.82 9.35
C GLU A 151 -16.32 -9.00 8.38
N LYS A 152 -17.46 -9.39 7.79
CA LYS A 152 -17.52 -10.43 6.74
C LYS A 152 -17.04 -9.92 5.37
N LEU A 153 -17.12 -8.61 5.13
CA LEU A 153 -16.75 -7.97 3.86
C LEU A 153 -15.34 -7.38 3.93
N PHE A 154 -15.03 -6.73 5.04
CA PHE A 154 -13.87 -5.86 5.17
C PHE A 154 -12.92 -6.26 6.29
N LYS A 155 -11.67 -5.86 6.14
CA LYS A 155 -10.64 -5.88 7.17
C LYS A 155 -9.64 -4.75 6.94
N VAL A 156 -8.81 -4.47 7.93
CA VAL A 156 -7.78 -3.43 7.90
C VAL A 156 -6.59 -3.94 8.72
N PRO A 157 -5.34 -3.74 8.29
CA PRO A 157 -4.19 -4.21 9.05
C PRO A 157 -4.04 -3.39 10.33
N ARG A 158 -3.63 -4.04 11.42
CA ARG A 158 -2.98 -3.34 12.51
C ARG A 158 -1.68 -2.73 12.00
N LYS A 159 -1.34 -1.56 12.55
CA LYS A 159 -0.17 -0.78 12.15
C LYS A 159 0.54 -0.25 13.39
N TRP A 160 1.85 -0.21 13.31
CA TRP A 160 2.75 0.24 14.37
C TRP A 160 3.91 1.02 13.78
N LEU A 161 4.55 1.82 14.61
CA LEU A 161 5.79 2.52 14.27
C LEU A 161 6.97 1.82 14.93
N PHE A 162 8.07 1.74 14.21
CA PHE A 162 9.37 1.41 14.76
C PHE A 162 10.31 2.57 14.54
N LYS A 163 10.82 3.15 15.62
CA LYS A 163 11.86 4.18 15.58
C LYS A 163 13.18 3.50 15.26
N THR A 164 13.75 3.81 14.10
CA THR A 164 15.08 3.32 13.74
C THR A 164 16.17 4.21 14.37
N PRO A 165 17.36 3.67 14.70
CA PRO A 165 18.51 4.50 15.04
C PRO A 165 19.12 5.21 13.82
N CYS A 166 18.74 4.82 12.60
CA CYS A 166 19.11 5.54 11.38
C CYS A 166 18.42 6.92 11.35
N LEU A 167 19.21 7.95 11.07
CA LEU A 167 18.70 9.32 11.01
C LEU A 167 18.36 9.71 9.57
N GLN A 168 17.39 10.61 9.42
CA GLN A 168 17.07 11.24 8.14
C GLN A 168 17.55 12.69 8.14
N VAL A 169 18.05 13.15 7.00
CA VAL A 169 18.45 14.55 6.82
C VAL A 169 17.44 15.23 5.89
N ILE A 170 16.74 16.24 6.40
CA ILE A 170 15.76 17.03 5.67
C ILE A 170 16.20 18.48 5.77
N GLU A 171 16.47 19.12 4.63
CA GLU A 171 16.90 20.53 4.56
C GLU A 171 18.08 20.86 5.49
N GLY A 172 19.05 19.96 5.58
CA GLY A 172 20.24 20.12 6.43
C GLY A 172 20.01 19.88 7.93
N ARG A 173 18.79 19.53 8.34
CA ARG A 173 18.47 19.14 9.72
C ARG A 173 18.31 17.64 9.84
N THR A 174 18.73 17.10 10.98
CA THR A 174 18.67 15.67 11.25
C THR A 174 17.47 15.34 12.12
N TYR A 175 16.72 14.32 11.73
CA TYR A 175 15.54 13.84 12.45
C TYR A 175 15.62 12.34 12.69
N PRO A 176 14.96 11.81 13.73
CA PRO A 176 14.73 10.37 13.81
C PRO A 176 13.92 9.90 12.61
N SER A 177 14.20 8.69 12.12
CA SER A 177 13.38 8.06 11.09
C SER A 177 12.50 6.96 11.69
N PHE A 178 11.36 6.72 11.05
CA PHE A 178 10.40 5.71 11.46
C PHE A 178 10.05 4.77 10.31
N ILE A 179 9.92 3.49 10.65
CA ILE A 179 9.40 2.44 9.77
C ILE A 179 7.95 2.19 10.17
N LEU A 180 7.03 2.21 9.21
CA LEU A 180 5.66 1.80 9.44
C LEU A 180 5.55 0.28 9.22
N ILE A 181 5.21 -0.43 10.28
CA ILE A 181 4.97 -1.88 10.28
C ILE A 181 3.48 -2.11 10.16
N ALA A 182 3.06 -3.02 9.30
CA ALA A 182 1.65 -3.41 9.17
C ALA A 182 1.50 -4.93 9.05
N GLU A 183 0.35 -5.45 9.49
CA GLU A 183 -0.01 -6.85 9.24
C GLU A 183 -0.07 -7.14 7.72
N ASP A 184 0.47 -8.30 7.32
CA ASP A 184 0.34 -8.82 5.97
C ASP A 184 -1.09 -9.34 5.74
N MET A 185 -1.86 -8.59 4.98
CA MET A 185 -3.27 -8.87 4.71
C MET A 185 -3.50 -10.04 3.75
N ARG A 186 -2.42 -10.65 3.22
CA ARG A 186 -2.46 -11.75 2.23
C ARG A 186 -3.26 -11.33 0.99
N LEU A 187 -2.82 -10.23 0.39
CA LEU A 187 -3.45 -9.66 -0.80
C LEU A 187 -3.34 -10.63 -1.98
N VAL A 188 -4.33 -10.63 -2.86
CA VAL A 188 -4.18 -11.29 -4.18
C VAL A 188 -3.31 -10.42 -5.09
N PRO A 189 -2.63 -11.00 -6.10
CA PRO A 189 -1.90 -10.24 -7.12
C PRO A 189 -2.79 -9.22 -7.85
N PHE A 190 -2.19 -8.17 -8.40
CA PHE A 190 -2.93 -7.04 -8.97
C PHE A 190 -3.90 -7.44 -10.10
N GLU A 191 -3.47 -8.30 -11.01
CA GLU A 191 -4.28 -8.79 -12.14
C GLU A 191 -5.48 -9.62 -11.64
N GLU A 192 -5.29 -10.39 -10.57
CA GLU A 192 -6.36 -11.13 -9.93
C GLU A 192 -7.32 -10.19 -9.19
N ASN A 193 -6.80 -9.19 -8.49
CA ASN A 193 -7.58 -8.17 -7.80
C ASN A 193 -8.53 -7.45 -8.77
N GLN A 194 -8.06 -7.07 -9.96
CA GLN A 194 -8.89 -6.48 -11.01
C GLN A 194 -10.03 -7.42 -11.43
N LYS A 195 -9.74 -8.71 -11.63
CA LYS A 195 -10.74 -9.71 -12.01
C LYS A 195 -11.79 -9.88 -10.90
N LEU A 196 -11.38 -9.90 -9.64
CA LEU A 196 -12.28 -10.03 -8.49
C LEU A 196 -13.18 -8.79 -8.34
N TRP A 197 -12.64 -7.57 -8.49
CA TRP A 197 -13.44 -6.34 -8.51
C TRP A 197 -14.50 -6.36 -9.63
N ARG A 198 -14.18 -6.93 -10.78
CA ARG A 198 -15.13 -7.04 -11.89
C ARG A 198 -16.19 -8.11 -11.67
N LYS A 199 -15.81 -9.28 -11.14
CA LYS A 199 -16.65 -10.49 -11.11
C LYS A 199 -17.34 -10.76 -9.78
N LYS A 200 -16.67 -10.48 -8.66
CA LYS A 200 -17.11 -10.87 -7.30
C LYS A 200 -17.81 -9.74 -6.55
N THR A 201 -17.62 -8.48 -6.99
CA THR A 201 -18.27 -7.33 -6.35
C THR A 201 -19.78 -7.44 -6.42
N THR A 202 -20.40 -7.40 -5.25
CA THR A 202 -21.86 -7.37 -5.09
C THR A 202 -22.34 -5.97 -4.79
N GLU A 203 -23.64 -5.73 -4.94
CA GLU A 203 -24.26 -4.49 -4.53
C GLU A 203 -24.06 -4.19 -3.04
N ALA A 204 -24.20 -5.20 -2.17
CA ALA A 204 -23.93 -5.06 -0.74
C ALA A 204 -22.48 -4.61 -0.47
N THR A 205 -21.51 -5.10 -1.26
CA THR A 205 -20.11 -4.67 -1.17
C THR A 205 -19.96 -3.19 -1.53
N LEU A 206 -20.62 -2.73 -2.59
CA LEU A 206 -20.58 -1.34 -3.04
C LEU A 206 -21.22 -0.39 -2.02
N ILE A 207 -22.40 -0.74 -1.51
CA ILE A 207 -23.10 0.06 -0.48
C ILE A 207 -22.23 0.17 0.77
N ALA A 208 -21.69 -0.95 1.25
CA ALA A 208 -20.84 -0.98 2.44
C ALA A 208 -19.55 -0.15 2.23
N LEU A 209 -18.91 -0.27 1.07
CA LEU A 209 -17.71 0.51 0.75
C LEU A 209 -18.02 2.01 0.67
N HIS A 210 -19.07 2.40 -0.03
CA HIS A 210 -19.48 3.80 -0.13
C HIS A 210 -19.79 4.38 1.26
N LYS A 211 -20.51 3.64 2.10
CA LYS A 211 -20.81 4.06 3.47
C LYS A 211 -19.54 4.29 4.29
N MET A 212 -18.57 3.37 4.23
CA MET A 212 -17.26 3.55 4.88
C MET A 212 -16.54 4.80 4.37
N ILE A 213 -16.46 4.98 3.05
CA ILE A 213 -15.75 6.12 2.43
C ILE A 213 -16.41 7.45 2.80
N LYS A 214 -17.74 7.53 2.68
CA LYS A 214 -18.51 8.75 2.94
C LYS A 214 -18.51 9.11 4.42
N THR A 215 -18.72 8.15 5.32
CA THR A 215 -18.81 8.43 6.76
C THR A 215 -17.47 8.90 7.34
N TYR A 216 -16.36 8.28 6.95
CA TYR A 216 -15.05 8.60 7.52
C TYR A 216 -14.19 9.47 6.60
N GLY A 217 -14.75 10.00 5.51
CA GLY A 217 -14.02 10.86 4.58
C GLY A 217 -12.78 10.21 3.95
N LEU A 218 -12.86 8.92 3.59
CA LEU A 218 -11.71 8.10 3.16
C LEU A 218 -11.33 8.38 1.69
N ARG A 219 -10.75 9.55 1.43
CA ARG A 219 -10.52 10.11 0.09
C ARG A 219 -9.95 9.12 -0.94
N ASP A 220 -8.90 8.40 -0.57
CA ASP A 220 -8.15 7.55 -1.51
C ASP A 220 -8.59 6.08 -1.50
N CYS A 221 -9.64 5.72 -0.76
CA CYS A 221 -10.11 4.33 -0.64
C CYS A 221 -11.00 3.83 -1.79
N ALA A 222 -11.31 4.67 -2.79
CA ALA A 222 -11.98 4.24 -4.02
C ALA A 222 -10.99 3.68 -5.08
N ARG A 223 -9.72 3.47 -4.73
CA ARG A 223 -8.71 2.85 -5.62
C ARG A 223 -8.58 1.37 -5.29
N ILE A 224 -8.65 0.49 -6.28
CA ILE A 224 -8.56 -0.97 -6.05
C ILE A 224 -7.21 -1.41 -5.44
N THR A 225 -6.17 -0.59 -5.56
CA THR A 225 -4.86 -0.81 -4.93
C THR A 225 -4.85 -0.46 -3.44
N ASN A 226 -5.78 0.39 -3.00
CA ASN A 226 -5.94 0.82 -1.61
C ASN A 226 -7.00 -0.01 -0.88
N VAL A 227 -7.93 -0.61 -1.64
CA VAL A 227 -8.92 -1.60 -1.17
C VAL A 227 -8.82 -2.94 -1.93
N PRO A 228 -7.68 -3.65 -1.91
CA PRO A 228 -7.52 -4.92 -2.62
C PRO A 228 -8.30 -6.07 -1.97
N TRP A 229 -8.70 -7.03 -2.79
CA TRP A 229 -9.14 -8.35 -2.32
C TRP A 229 -8.00 -9.12 -1.68
N CYS A 230 -8.36 -9.95 -0.71
CA CYS A 230 -7.46 -10.83 0.02
C CYS A 230 -7.76 -12.30 -0.32
N LYS A 231 -6.79 -13.18 -0.06
CA LYS A 231 -6.91 -14.63 -0.27
C LYS A 231 -8.04 -15.29 0.52
N ASP A 232 -8.46 -14.69 1.64
CA ASP A 232 -9.63 -15.13 2.43
C ASP A 232 -10.96 -14.59 1.90
N GLY A 233 -10.95 -13.90 0.77
CA GLY A 233 -12.13 -13.40 0.12
C GLY A 233 -12.74 -12.15 0.75
N LYS A 234 -12.05 -11.47 1.69
CA LYS A 234 -12.41 -10.12 2.17
C LYS A 234 -11.69 -9.04 1.36
N ILE A 235 -12.14 -7.79 1.49
CA ILE A 235 -11.44 -6.61 0.96
C ILE A 235 -10.68 -5.93 2.11
N ALA A 236 -9.41 -5.61 1.91
CA ALA A 236 -8.58 -4.95 2.93
C ALA A 236 -8.39 -3.47 2.64
N PHE A 237 -8.58 -2.59 3.63
CA PHE A 237 -8.17 -1.19 3.55
C PHE A 237 -6.67 -1.07 3.88
N VAL A 238 -5.80 -1.03 2.87
CA VAL A 238 -4.33 -1.08 3.07
C VAL A 238 -3.66 0.29 3.14
N ASP A 239 -4.26 1.29 2.49
CA ASP A 239 -3.86 2.68 2.61
C ASP A 239 -4.91 3.45 3.40
N THR A 240 -4.47 4.12 4.45
CA THR A 240 -5.33 4.67 5.50
C THR A 240 -4.86 6.05 5.96
N GLU A 241 -4.09 6.75 5.12
CA GLU A 241 -3.55 8.08 5.41
C GLU A 241 -4.63 9.16 5.39
N THR A 242 -5.55 9.09 4.43
CA THR A 242 -6.50 10.17 4.17
C THR A 242 -7.88 9.82 4.71
N PHE A 243 -8.29 10.51 5.77
CA PHE A 243 -9.60 10.41 6.39
C PHE A 243 -10.12 11.81 6.75
N HIS A 244 -11.41 11.92 7.09
CA HIS A 244 -12.15 13.18 7.32
C HIS A 244 -12.06 14.19 6.17
N SER A 245 -11.78 13.71 4.94
CA SER A 245 -11.79 14.57 3.75
C SER A 245 -13.20 14.98 3.38
N THR A 246 -13.39 16.26 3.08
CA THR A 246 -14.63 16.83 2.52
C THR A 246 -14.75 16.58 1.02
N SER A 247 -13.62 16.35 0.33
CA SER A 247 -13.57 16.03 -1.09
C SER A 247 -13.26 14.55 -1.28
N LEU A 248 -14.16 13.83 -1.93
CA LEU A 248 -14.08 12.38 -2.14
C LEU A 248 -14.01 12.09 -3.65
N ASN A 249 -13.10 11.21 -4.04
CA ASN A 249 -12.92 10.82 -5.43
C ASN A 249 -13.31 9.36 -5.64
N TYR A 250 -14.52 9.12 -6.15
CA TYR A 250 -15.06 7.77 -6.38
C TYR A 250 -14.70 7.19 -7.76
N HIS A 251 -14.17 8.00 -8.67
CA HIS A 251 -13.95 7.62 -10.07
C HIS A 251 -12.98 6.44 -10.26
N PRO A 252 -11.86 6.30 -9.51
CA PRO A 252 -10.88 5.23 -9.76
C PRO A 252 -11.44 3.81 -9.66
N LEU A 253 -12.54 3.59 -8.95
CA LEU A 253 -13.15 2.26 -8.81
C LEU A 253 -13.87 1.83 -10.09
N VAL A 254 -14.48 2.78 -10.79
CA VAL A 254 -15.43 2.55 -11.90
C VAL A 254 -14.79 1.76 -13.03
N GLU A 255 -13.49 1.96 -13.29
CA GLU A 255 -12.76 1.26 -14.35
C GLU A 255 -12.78 -0.28 -14.16
N PHE A 256 -12.79 -0.74 -12.91
CA PHE A 256 -12.62 -2.15 -12.57
C PHE A 256 -13.94 -2.88 -12.31
N LEU A 257 -15.08 -2.18 -12.33
CA LEU A 257 -16.40 -2.76 -12.11
C LEU A 257 -16.99 -3.37 -13.41
N SER A 258 -17.88 -4.35 -13.26
CA SER A 258 -18.73 -4.82 -14.36
C SER A 258 -19.70 -3.72 -14.81
N ARG A 259 -20.24 -3.79 -16.03
CA ARG A 259 -21.20 -2.78 -16.54
C ARG A 259 -22.39 -2.57 -15.59
N LYS A 260 -22.96 -3.66 -15.06
CA LYS A 260 -24.04 -3.61 -14.06
C LYS A 260 -23.62 -2.86 -12.80
N ASN A 261 -22.43 -3.16 -12.28
CA ASN A 261 -21.93 -2.55 -11.05
C ASN A 261 -21.49 -1.09 -11.24
N LYS A 262 -21.07 -0.68 -12.45
CA LYS A 262 -20.79 0.73 -12.76
C LYS A 262 -22.04 1.59 -12.58
N ILE A 263 -23.14 1.19 -13.25
CA ILE A 263 -24.44 1.86 -13.12
C ILE A 263 -24.87 1.89 -11.65
N ARG A 264 -24.73 0.76 -10.94
CA ARG A 264 -25.11 0.70 -9.52
C ARG A 264 -24.25 1.63 -8.65
N TRP A 265 -22.95 1.69 -8.90
CA TRP A 265 -22.04 2.57 -8.17
C TRP A 265 -22.35 4.04 -8.40
N GLU A 266 -22.63 4.45 -9.64
CA GLU A 266 -23.07 5.80 -9.98
C GLU A 266 -24.34 6.17 -9.20
N HIS A 267 -25.35 5.29 -9.19
CA HIS A 267 -26.56 5.51 -8.40
C HIS A 267 -26.26 5.66 -6.90
N ILE A 268 -25.41 4.79 -6.32
CA ILE A 268 -25.04 4.85 -4.90
C ILE A 268 -24.35 6.19 -4.57
N VAL A 269 -23.42 6.64 -5.41
CA VAL A 269 -22.67 7.89 -5.20
C VAL A 269 -23.57 9.11 -5.32
N HIS A 270 -24.47 9.15 -6.32
CA HIS A 270 -25.37 10.29 -6.53
C HIS A 270 -26.54 10.35 -5.54
N ALA A 271 -27.15 9.20 -5.21
CA ALA A 271 -28.25 9.12 -4.24
C ALA A 271 -27.77 9.22 -2.77
N GLY A 272 -26.46 9.40 -2.54
CA GLY A 272 -25.90 9.54 -1.21
C GLY A 272 -25.90 8.24 -0.38
N GLY A 273 -26.08 7.08 -1.02
CA GLY A 273 -26.01 5.76 -0.41
C GLY A 273 -27.35 5.14 -0.02
N ASP A 274 -28.48 5.78 -0.32
CA ASP A 274 -29.81 5.23 -0.04
C ASP A 274 -30.35 4.48 -1.28
N PRO A 275 -30.59 3.15 -1.23
CA PRO A 275 -31.05 2.36 -2.38
C PRO A 275 -32.44 2.75 -2.92
N MET A 276 -33.20 3.58 -2.20
CA MET A 276 -34.65 3.70 -2.33
C MET A 276 -35.16 5.02 -2.91
N SER A 277 -34.30 5.90 -3.43
CA SER A 277 -34.78 7.03 -4.24
C SER A 277 -34.95 6.57 -5.69
N PRO A 278 -36.20 6.51 -6.22
CA PRO A 278 -36.40 6.25 -7.64
C PRO A 278 -35.83 7.41 -8.48
N PRO A 279 -35.47 7.16 -9.75
CA PRO A 279 -35.01 8.19 -10.67
C PRO A 279 -36.04 9.30 -10.90
#